data_AF-A0A354B9P8-F1
#
_entry.id   AF-A0A354B9P8-F1
#
_cell.length_a   1.000
_cell.length_b   1.000
_cell.length_c   1.000
_cell.angle_alpha   90.00
_cell.angle_beta   90.00
_cell.angle_gamma   90.00
#
_symmetry.space_group_name_H-M   'P 1'
#
loop_
_entity.id
_entity.type
_entity.pdbx_description
1 polymer ?
#
loop_
_entity_poly.entity_id
_entity_poly.type
_entity_poly.pdbx_seq_one_letter_code
_entity_poly.pdbx_strand_id
1 'polypeptide(L)'
;MTHDLKFGWLSPVIGNAGSDHQAIVLYQQEHILPTALPLFDSLWIADHFYGFDARTDPFLEAWTTLTWLGAKFPDVTLCHHVLG
;
A
#
# COMPACT_ATOMS: atom_id res chain seq x y z
N MET A 1 8.83 -24.09 12.39
CA MET A 1 8.99 -23.12 13.50
C MET A 1 7.77 -22.24 13.47
N THR A 2 7.04 -22.11 14.58
CA THR A 2 5.93 -21.16 14.67
C THR A 2 6.50 -19.76 14.65
N HIS A 3 6.31 -19.04 13.55
CA HIS A 3 6.63 -17.61 13.49
C HIS A 3 5.58 -16.88 14.33
N ASP A 4 5.85 -16.68 15.63
CA ASP A 4 4.98 -15.88 16.50
C ASP A 4 4.99 -14.39 16.07
N LEU A 5 6.00 -13.97 15.30
CA LEU A 5 6.09 -12.62 14.74
C LEU A 5 5.80 -12.65 13.23
N LYS A 6 4.81 -11.85 12.82
CA LYS A 6 4.45 -11.57 11.42
C LYS A 6 4.84 -10.16 11.03
N PHE A 7 5.22 -9.97 9.77
CA PHE A 7 5.62 -8.67 9.22
C PHE A 7 4.62 -8.19 8.17
N GLY A 8 4.18 -6.93 8.31
CA GLY A 8 3.33 -6.25 7.34
C GLY A 8 4.09 -5.17 6.59
N TRP A 9 3.87 -5.06 5.28
CA TRP A 9 4.34 -3.94 4.47
C TRP A 9 3.26 -2.87 4.40
N LEU A 10 3.57 -1.63 4.80
CA LEU A 10 2.65 -0.50 4.65
C LEU A 10 2.92 0.24 3.33
N SER A 11 1.89 0.40 2.52
CA SER A 11 1.95 1.14 1.25
C SER A 11 1.01 2.35 1.27
N PRO A 12 1.57 3.57 1.22
CA PRO A 12 0.78 4.79 1.11
C PRO A 12 0.14 4.93 -0.29
N VAL A 13 -1.10 5.41 -0.31
CA VAL A 13 -1.86 5.70 -1.54
C VAL A 13 -1.80 7.17 -1.99
N ILE A 14 -1.20 8.03 -1.17
CA ILE A 14 -0.96 9.44 -1.47
C ILE A 14 0.22 9.58 -2.44
N GLY A 15 0.13 10.56 -3.35
CA GLY A 15 1.26 11.11 -4.07
C GLY A 15 1.51 12.56 -3.66
N ASN A 16 2.32 12.78 -2.63
CA ASN A 16 2.67 14.13 -2.20
C ASN A 16 3.84 14.71 -3.00
N ALA A 17 4.22 15.95 -2.71
CA ALA A 17 5.35 16.61 -3.36
C ALA A 17 6.68 15.84 -3.18
N GLY A 18 6.83 15.07 -2.10
CA GLY A 18 8.01 14.22 -1.87
C GLY A 18 8.11 13.03 -2.82
N SER A 19 7.01 12.62 -3.45
CA SER A 19 6.95 11.57 -4.46
C SER A 19 6.72 12.09 -5.88
N ASP A 20 6.99 13.38 -6.13
CA ASP A 20 6.70 14.05 -7.41
C ASP A 20 5.23 13.86 -7.86
N HIS A 21 4.33 13.91 -6.88
CA HIS A 21 2.91 13.66 -7.08
C HIS A 21 2.60 12.29 -7.73
N GLN A 22 3.44 11.28 -7.51
CA GLN A 22 3.12 9.90 -7.86
C GLN A 22 2.61 9.16 -6.63
N ALA A 23 1.46 8.50 -6.75
CA ALA A 23 0.94 7.66 -5.67
C ALA A 23 1.96 6.55 -5.37
N ILE A 24 2.46 6.52 -4.13
CA ILE A 24 3.61 5.69 -3.74
C ILE A 24 3.35 4.20 -4.02
N VAL A 25 2.12 3.73 -3.79
CA VAL A 25 1.70 2.35 -4.08
C VAL A 25 1.85 1.96 -5.56
N LEU A 26 1.72 2.89 -6.51
CA LEU A 26 1.88 2.61 -7.95
C LEU A 26 3.34 2.33 -8.29
N TYR A 27 4.26 3.11 -7.71
CA TYR A 27 5.69 2.86 -7.86
C TYR A 27 6.08 1.56 -7.17
N GLN A 28 5.60 1.36 -5.94
CA GLN A 28 5.91 0.15 -5.16
C GLN A 28 5.43 -1.11 -5.86
N GLN A 29 4.22 -1.15 -6.42
CA GLN A 29 3.74 -2.38 -7.08
C GLN A 29 4.59 -2.78 -8.28
N GLU A 30 5.18 -1.82 -8.99
CA GLU A 30 6.00 -2.09 -10.17
C GLU A 30 7.44 -2.48 -9.80
N HIS A 31 8.01 -1.80 -8.79
CA HIS A 31 9.46 -1.84 -8.56
C HIS A 31 9.88 -2.49 -7.25
N ILE A 32 8.97 -2.63 -6.27
CA ILE A 32 9.33 -3.04 -4.90
C ILE A 32 8.55 -4.29 -4.46
N LEU A 33 7.22 -4.27 -4.55
CA LEU A 33 6.35 -5.34 -4.07
C LEU A 33 6.67 -6.73 -4.67
N PRO A 34 7.03 -6.87 -5.96
CA PRO A 34 7.38 -8.18 -6.52
C PRO A 34 8.55 -8.86 -5.80
N THR A 35 9.47 -8.07 -5.23
CA THR A 35 10.62 -8.58 -4.46
C THR A 35 10.36 -8.58 -2.96
N ALA A 36 9.62 -7.60 -2.45
CA ALA A 36 9.36 -7.47 -1.03
C ALA A 36 8.32 -8.48 -0.53
N LEU A 37 7.18 -8.64 -1.20
CA LEU A 37 6.05 -9.43 -0.69
C LEU A 37 6.37 -10.88 -0.33
N PRO A 38 7.28 -11.61 -0.99
CA PRO A 38 7.70 -12.94 -0.55
C PRO A 38 8.33 -12.99 0.86
N LEU A 39 8.74 -11.84 1.42
CA LEU A 39 9.36 -11.69 2.74
C LEU A 39 8.40 -11.13 3.80
N PHE A 40 7.15 -10.82 3.43
CA PHE A 40 6.15 -10.23 4.32
C PHE A 40 4.87 -11.07 4.31
N ASP A 41 4.19 -11.11 5.45
CA ASP A 41 2.96 -11.89 5.62
C ASP A 41 1.71 -11.14 5.11
N SER A 42 1.79 -9.81 5.04
CA SER A 42 0.66 -8.95 4.70
C SER A 42 1.06 -7.64 4.04
N LEU A 43 0.15 -7.11 3.22
CA LEU A 43 0.24 -5.79 2.60
C LEU A 43 -0.89 -4.91 3.12
N TRP A 44 -0.52 -3.77 3.69
CA TRP A 44 -1.40 -2.81 4.33
C TRP A 44 -1.52 -1.57 3.46
N ILE A 45 -2.74 -1.21 3.09
CA ILE A 45 -3.02 -0.01 2.31
C ILE A 45 -3.50 1.08 3.26
N ALA A 46 -2.80 2.22 3.26
CA ALA A 46 -3.16 3.38 4.07
C ALA A 46 -4.48 3.96 3.58
N ASP A 47 -5.48 4.01 4.45
CA ASP A 47 -6.80 4.53 4.14
C ASP A 47 -7.09 5.79 4.92
N HIS A 48 -6.79 6.90 4.26
CA HIS A 48 -7.05 8.22 4.81
C HIS A 48 -7.93 8.94 3.80
N PHE A 49 -9.25 8.91 4.03
CA PHE A 49 -10.24 9.64 3.23
C PHE A 49 -9.92 11.15 3.10
N TYR A 50 -9.03 11.68 3.95
CA TYR A 50 -8.45 13.03 3.89
C TYR A 50 -6.91 13.07 4.04
N GLY A 51 -6.19 12.00 3.72
CA GLY A 51 -4.74 11.93 3.87
C GLY A 51 -3.99 12.63 2.76
N PHE A 52 -4.36 13.87 2.45
CA PHE A 52 -3.69 14.71 1.47
C PHE A 52 -2.82 15.74 2.22
N ASP A 53 -1.59 15.96 1.77
CA ASP A 53 -0.79 17.09 2.26
C ASP A 53 -1.31 18.41 1.66
N ALA A 54 -1.75 18.37 0.40
CA ALA A 54 -2.45 19.43 -0.31
C ALA A 54 -3.68 18.91 -1.06
N ARG A 55 -4.72 19.74 -1.23
CA ARG A 55 -5.97 19.37 -1.93
C ARG A 55 -5.77 18.90 -3.39
N THR A 56 -4.62 19.23 -3.98
CA THR A 56 -4.25 18.88 -5.35
C THR A 56 -3.44 17.60 -5.44
N ASP A 57 -3.06 17.00 -4.31
CA ASP A 57 -2.28 15.77 -4.34
C ASP A 57 -3.11 14.62 -4.90
N PRO A 58 -2.56 13.85 -5.85
CA PRO A 58 -3.19 12.64 -6.30
C PRO A 58 -3.27 11.62 -5.17
N PHE A 59 -4.35 10.86 -5.21
CA PHE A 59 -4.67 9.88 -4.20
C PHE A 59 -5.42 8.73 -4.85
N LEU A 60 -5.13 7.52 -4.40
CA LEU A 60 -5.89 6.33 -4.79
C LEU A 60 -6.79 5.90 -3.65
N GLU A 61 -8.06 5.70 -3.95
CA GLU A 61 -9.04 5.20 -2.98
C GLU A 61 -8.62 3.78 -2.53
N ALA A 62 -8.67 3.53 -1.23
CA ALA A 62 -8.04 2.36 -0.63
C ALA A 62 -8.69 1.03 -1.02
N TRP A 63 -10.02 0.96 -1.09
CA TRP A 63 -10.74 -0.28 -1.44
C TRP A 63 -10.48 -0.73 -2.87
N THR A 64 -10.54 0.21 -3.81
CA THR A 64 -10.24 -0.05 -5.22
C THR A 64 -8.77 -0.42 -5.42
N THR A 65 -7.86 0.22 -4.68
CA THR A 65 -6.43 -0.11 -4.68
C THR A 65 -6.18 -1.52 -4.16
N LEU A 66 -6.79 -1.90 -3.03
CA LEU A 66 -6.71 -3.26 -2.47
C LEU A 66 -7.21 -4.29 -3.46
N THR A 67 -8.37 -4.03 -4.07
CA THR A 67 -8.96 -4.92 -5.08
C THR A 67 -8.00 -5.14 -6.25
N TRP A 68 -7.39 -4.07 -6.75
CA TRP A 68 -6.42 -4.15 -7.84
C TRP A 68 -5.15 -4.91 -7.45
N LEU A 69 -4.61 -4.66 -6.26
CA LEU A 69 -3.41 -5.34 -5.77
C LEU A 69 -3.66 -6.83 -5.48
N GLY A 70 -4.83 -7.19 -4.99
CA GLY A 70 -5.20 -8.59 -4.78
C GLY A 70 -5.26 -9.39 -6.09
N ALA A 71 -5.60 -8.73 -7.20
CA ALA A 71 -5.53 -9.34 -8.52
C ALA A 71 -4.08 -9.50 -9.01
N LYS A 72 -3.16 -8.59 -8.64
CA LYS A 72 -1.74 -8.65 -9.03
C LYS A 72 -0.90 -9.59 -8.18
N PHE A 73 -1.22 -9.71 -6.89
CA PHE A 73 -0.44 -10.47 -5.91
C PHE A 73 -1.40 -11.44 -5.18
N PRO A 74 -1.71 -12.61 -5.77
CA PRO A 74 -2.75 -13.49 -5.27
C PRO A 74 -2.43 -14.16 -3.92
N ASP A 75 -1.14 -14.22 -3.54
CA ASP A 75 -0.67 -14.95 -2.36
C ASP A 75 -0.38 -14.05 -1.14
N VAL A 76 -0.84 -12.79 -1.14
CA VAL A 76 -0.62 -11.85 -0.02
C VAL A 76 -1.90 -11.63 0.78
N THR A 77 -1.79 -11.61 2.12
CA THR A 77 -2.90 -11.14 2.97
C THR A 77 -3.02 -9.63 2.84
N LEU A 78 -4.17 -9.14 2.39
CA LEU A 78 -4.44 -7.72 2.24
C LEU A 78 -5.12 -7.14 3.49
N CYS A 79 -4.68 -5.95 3.93
CA CYS A 79 -5.17 -5.28 5.13
C CYS A 79 -5.44 -3.79 4.89
N HIS A 80 -6.41 -3.24 5.62
CA HIS A 80 -6.69 -1.81 5.68
C HIS A 80 -5.96 -1.17 6.86
N HIS A 81 -5.26 -0.06 6.63
CA HIS A 81 -4.65 0.74 7.68
C HIS A 81 -5.46 2.02 7.90
N VAL A 82 -6.37 1.99 8.89
CA VAL A 82 -7.46 2.97 9.11
C VAL A 82 -7.23 3.94 10.27
N LEU A 83 -6.18 3.74 11.07
CA LEU A 83 -5.80 4.64 12.17
C LEU A 83 -4.37 5.09 11.96
N GLY A 84 -4.18 6.35 11.57
CA GLY A 84 -2.91 7.03 11.36
C GLY A 84 -3.02 8.49 11.77
#